data_AF-A0AAV2R3Q3-F1
#
_entry.id   AF-A0AAV2R3Q3-F1
#
_cell.length_a   1.000
_cell.length_b   1.000
_cell.length_c   1.000
_cell.angle_alpha   90.00
_cell.angle_beta   90.00
_cell.angle_gamma   90.00
#
_symmetry.space_group_name_H-M   'P 1'
#
loop_
_entity.id
_entity.type
_entity.pdbx_description
1 polymer ?
#
loop_
_entity_poly.entity_id
_entity_poly.type
_entity_poly.pdbx_seq_one_letter_code
_entity_poly.pdbx_strand_id
1 'polypeptide(L)'
;GVPRVTGFLGAIVTILGEWRASLGEFPVVSWPQFVDVIHERVNPLAGEEHLREVVQQLQLMGEVVYLKAEAQDLVVLDPNWLTHQQIGHLLSTTYMAQARVTGCYTVDDFQMSFPECDALDLLQVLEALHLCT
;
A
#
# COMPACT_ATOMS: atom_id res chain seq x y z
N GLY A 1 11.00 18.32 -5.47
CA GLY A 1 11.01 19.40 -4.45
C GLY A 1 10.14 18.97 -3.30
N VAL A 2 10.44 19.39 -2.07
CA VAL A 2 9.63 19.03 -0.89
C VAL A 2 8.22 19.65 -1.05
N PRO A 3 7.14 18.88 -0.83
CA PRO A 3 5.78 19.40 -0.93
C PRO A 3 5.54 20.59 -0.02
N ARG A 4 4.77 21.58 -0.49
CA ARG A 4 4.26 22.64 0.39
C ARG A 4 3.13 22.04 1.23
N VAL A 5 3.27 22.07 2.56
CA VAL A 5 2.22 21.59 3.46
C VAL A 5 1.02 22.54 3.38
N THR A 6 -0.02 22.12 2.67
CA THR A 6 -1.32 22.79 2.65
C THR A 6 -2.17 22.33 3.84
N GLY A 7 -3.21 23.09 4.19
CA GLY A 7 -4.15 22.65 5.23
C GLY A 7 -4.83 21.32 4.88
N PHE A 8 -5.08 21.08 3.59
CA PHE A 8 -5.66 19.83 3.10
C PHE A 8 -4.71 18.63 3.30
N LEU A 9 -3.44 18.76 2.89
CA LEU A 9 -2.43 17.72 3.11
C LEU A 9 -2.24 17.44 4.61
N GLY A 10 -2.10 18.48 5.43
CA GLY A 10 -1.91 18.33 6.88
C GLY A 10 -3.09 17.62 7.56
N ALA A 11 -4.32 17.89 7.13
CA ALA A 11 -5.51 17.20 7.65
C ALA A 11 -5.49 15.70 7.31
N ILE A 12 -5.09 15.33 6.09
CA ILE A 12 -4.97 13.91 5.70
C ILE A 12 -3.87 13.22 6.52
N VAL A 13 -2.69 13.84 6.65
CA VAL A 13 -1.60 13.29 7.49
C VAL A 13 -2.06 13.01 8.91
N THR A 14 -2.91 13.87 9.47
CA THR A 14 -3.45 13.70 10.83
C THR A 14 -4.30 12.44 10.96
N ILE A 15 -5.12 12.11 9.95
CA ILE A 15 -6.00 10.93 10.01
C ILE A 15 -5.29 9.63 9.60
N LEU A 16 -4.17 9.70 8.87
CA LEU A 16 -3.45 8.51 8.39
C LEU A 16 -2.99 7.60 9.55
N GLY A 17 -2.51 8.18 10.65
CA GLY A 17 -2.05 7.40 11.81
C GLY A 17 -3.15 6.53 12.40
N GLU A 18 -4.33 7.11 12.66
CA GLU A 18 -5.49 6.38 13.17
C GLU A 18 -6.02 5.36 12.16
N TRP A 19 -6.01 5.72 10.88
CA TRP A 19 -6.53 4.86 9.83
C TRP A 19 -5.65 3.62 9.63
N ARG A 20 -4.32 3.76 9.61
CA ARG A 20 -3.37 2.63 9.61
C ARG A 20 -3.64 1.69 10.77
N ALA A 21 -3.82 2.23 11.98
CA ALA A 21 -4.09 1.43 13.17
C ALA A 21 -5.41 0.63 13.10
N SER A 22 -6.37 1.08 12.29
CA SER A 22 -7.65 0.39 12.10
C SER A 22 -7.61 -0.78 11.10
N LEU A 23 -6.58 -0.85 10.25
CA LEU A 23 -6.49 -1.85 9.16
C LEU A 23 -5.80 -3.15 9.58
N GLY A 24 -5.18 -3.21 10.77
CA GLY A 24 -4.53 -4.42 11.26
C GLY A 24 -3.31 -4.83 10.43
N GLU A 25 -3.26 -6.08 10.00
CA GLU A 25 -2.09 -6.71 9.37
C GLU A 25 -1.95 -6.40 7.86
N PHE A 26 -2.97 -5.76 7.26
CA PHE A 26 -2.98 -5.39 5.85
C PHE A 26 -3.36 -3.91 5.64
N PRO A 27 -2.38 -2.98 5.75
CA PRO A 27 -2.59 -1.53 5.68
C PRO A 27 -2.68 -1.02 4.23
N VAL A 28 -3.40 -1.73 3.37
CA VAL A 28 -3.59 -1.38 1.95
C VAL A 28 -5.07 -1.17 1.69
N VAL A 29 -5.38 -0.11 0.95
CA VAL A 29 -6.76 0.19 0.54
C VAL A 29 -6.80 0.44 -0.96
N SER A 30 -7.96 0.21 -1.56
CA SER A 30 -8.19 0.62 -2.93
C SER A 30 -8.25 2.15 -3.07
N TRP A 31 -7.95 2.67 -4.25
CA TRP A 31 -8.07 4.09 -4.54
C TRP A 31 -9.48 4.65 -4.24
N PRO A 32 -10.60 4.00 -4.62
CA PRO A 32 -11.93 4.49 -4.24
C PRO A 32 -12.15 4.54 -2.73
N GLN A 33 -11.72 3.54 -1.96
CA GLN A 33 -11.78 3.59 -0.49
C GLN A 33 -10.99 4.78 0.06
N PHE A 34 -9.83 5.08 -0.53
CA PHE A 34 -9.04 6.25 -0.16
C PHE A 34 -9.75 7.57 -0.43
N VAL A 35 -10.40 7.69 -1.59
CA VAL A 35 -11.24 8.85 -1.91
C VAL A 35 -12.40 8.97 -0.93
N ASP A 36 -13.13 7.90 -0.67
CA ASP A 36 -14.31 7.88 0.20
C ASP A 36 -13.95 8.34 1.61
N VAL A 37 -12.87 7.82 2.19
CA VAL A 37 -12.42 8.20 3.54
C VAL A 37 -11.98 9.66 3.61
N ILE A 38 -11.33 10.19 2.58
CA ILE A 38 -10.96 11.61 2.53
C ILE A 38 -12.21 12.49 2.42
N HIS A 39 -13.18 12.10 1.60
CA HIS A 39 -14.44 12.82 1.47
C HIS A 39 -15.23 12.83 2.77
N GLU A 40 -15.29 11.70 3.46
CA GLU A 40 -16.00 11.56 4.73
C GLU A 40 -15.32 12.34 5.86
N ARG A 41 -14.00 12.21 6.00
CA ARG A 41 -13.28 12.68 7.19
C ARG A 41 -12.59 14.03 7.04
N VAL A 42 -12.33 14.49 5.81
CA VAL A 42 -11.49 15.67 5.56
C VAL A 42 -12.22 16.72 4.73
N ASN A 43 -12.62 16.40 3.50
CA ASN A 43 -13.25 17.36 2.62
C ASN A 43 -14.10 16.66 1.54
N PRO A 44 -15.45 16.68 1.65
CA PRO A 44 -16.35 16.07 0.67
C PRO A 44 -16.36 16.78 -0.69
N LEU A 45 -15.76 17.96 -0.80
CA LEU A 45 -15.67 18.75 -2.03
C LEU A 45 -14.32 18.58 -2.75
N ALA A 46 -13.43 17.72 -2.24
CA ALA A 46 -12.14 17.48 -2.87
C ALA A 46 -12.32 16.76 -4.22
N GLY A 47 -12.14 17.50 -5.31
CA GLY A 47 -12.13 16.93 -6.67
C GLY A 47 -10.92 16.01 -6.93
N GLU A 48 -10.97 15.28 -8.03
CA GLU A 48 -9.93 14.30 -8.42
C GLU A 48 -8.53 14.92 -8.49
N GLU A 49 -8.39 16.13 -9.05
CA GLU A 49 -7.09 16.81 -9.14
C GLU A 49 -6.44 17.00 -7.76
N HIS A 50 -7.22 17.44 -6.76
CA HIS A 50 -6.72 17.60 -5.39
C HIS A 50 -6.28 16.26 -4.78
N LEU A 51 -7.03 15.19 -5.06
CA LEU A 51 -6.73 13.85 -4.54
C LEU A 51 -5.47 13.27 -5.19
N ARG A 52 -5.31 13.44 -6.50
CA ARG A 52 -4.10 13.03 -7.25
C ARG A 52 -2.88 13.83 -6.81
N GLU A 53 -3.01 15.13 -6.60
CA GLU A 53 -1.93 15.96 -6.07
C GLU A 53 -1.56 15.51 -4.65
N VAL A 54 -2.54 15.32 -3.77
CA VAL A 54 -2.24 15.02 -2.36
C VAL A 54 -1.64 13.63 -2.17
N VAL A 55 -2.09 12.61 -2.92
CA VAL A 55 -1.45 11.28 -2.85
C VAL A 55 -0.01 11.32 -3.36
N GLN A 56 0.27 12.14 -4.38
CA GLN A 56 1.64 12.35 -4.85
C GLN A 56 2.50 13.03 -3.78
N GLN A 57 1.95 14.04 -3.09
CA GLN A 57 2.65 14.73 -2.00
C GLN A 57 2.93 13.79 -0.82
N LEU A 58 1.94 12.98 -0.42
CA LEU A 58 2.09 11.97 0.62
C LEU A 58 3.17 10.94 0.24
N GLN A 59 3.21 10.50 -1.01
CA GLN A 59 4.23 9.58 -1.49
C GLN A 59 5.64 10.20 -1.46
N LEU A 60 5.79 11.47 -1.85
CA LEU A 60 7.06 12.19 -1.74
C LEU A 60 7.53 12.37 -0.28
N MET A 61 6.59 12.40 0.67
CA MET A 61 6.88 12.45 2.11
C MET A 61 7.19 11.07 2.70
N GLY A 62 6.96 9.98 1.95
CA GLY A 62 7.06 8.62 2.48
C GLY A 62 5.93 8.25 3.42
N GLU A 63 4.78 8.93 3.33
CA GLU A 63 3.59 8.60 4.13
C GLU A 63 2.79 7.46 3.51
N VAL A 64 2.78 7.33 2.18
CA VAL A 64 2.03 6.28 1.47
C VAL A 64 2.82 5.78 0.25
N VAL A 65 2.43 4.63 -0.28
CA VAL A 65 2.84 4.17 -1.62
C VAL A 65 1.59 3.96 -2.46
N TYR A 66 1.47 4.72 -3.54
CA TYR A 66 0.44 4.56 -4.55
C TYR A 66 0.93 3.58 -5.62
N LEU A 67 0.13 2.55 -5.87
CA LEU A 67 0.41 1.49 -6.82
C LEU A 67 -0.64 1.49 -7.91
N LYS A 68 -0.19 1.52 -9.16
CA LYS A 68 -1.06 1.36 -10.30
C LYS A 68 -1.21 -0.13 -10.59
N ALA A 69 -2.42 -0.63 -10.60
CA ALA A 69 -2.71 -2.03 -10.90
C ALA A 69 -3.68 -2.14 -12.07
N GLU A 70 -3.77 -3.31 -12.70
CA GLU A 70 -4.65 -3.52 -13.86
C GLU A 70 -6.13 -3.44 -13.47
N ALA A 71 -6.50 -4.06 -12.35
CA ALA A 71 -7.89 -4.12 -11.88
C ALA A 71 -8.29 -2.84 -11.14
N GLN A 72 -7.52 -2.45 -10.12
CA GLN A 72 -7.84 -1.31 -9.27
C GLN A 72 -6.58 -0.78 -8.60
N ASP A 73 -6.33 0.53 -8.74
CA ASP A 73 -5.21 1.18 -8.07
C ASP A 73 -5.28 1.00 -6.55
N LEU A 74 -4.11 0.83 -5.93
CA LEU A 74 -3.97 0.60 -4.50
C LEU A 74 -3.20 1.75 -3.85
N VAL A 75 -3.50 2.00 -2.58
CA VAL A 75 -2.76 2.91 -1.71
C VAL A 75 -2.33 2.13 -0.48
N VAL A 76 -1.03 1.87 -0.38
CA VAL A 76 -0.41 1.32 0.81
C VAL A 76 -0.23 2.45 1.80
N LEU A 77 -0.97 2.40 2.91
CA LEU A 77 -0.94 3.44 3.93
C LEU A 77 0.29 3.34 4.83
N ASP A 78 0.90 2.16 4.97
CA ASP A 78 2.14 1.96 5.73
C ASP A 78 3.30 1.50 4.81
N PRO A 79 4.16 2.44 4.37
CA PRO A 79 5.32 2.10 3.54
C PRO A 79 6.34 1.20 4.25
N ASN A 80 6.45 1.23 5.58
CA ASN A 80 7.38 0.39 6.34
C ASN A 80 6.91 -1.07 6.34
N TRP A 81 5.60 -1.30 6.49
CA TRP A 81 5.01 -2.63 6.30
C TRP A 81 5.39 -3.21 4.93
N LEU A 82 5.20 -2.45 3.85
CA LEU A 82 5.53 -2.94 2.51
C LEU A 82 7.02 -3.21 2.33
N THR A 83 7.86 -2.23 2.66
CA THR A 83 9.28 -2.27 2.30
C THR A 83 10.09 -3.18 3.21
N HIS A 84 9.81 -3.20 4.53
CA HIS A 84 10.58 -3.97 5.48
C HIS A 84 9.97 -5.34 5.76
N GLN A 85 8.65 -5.41 5.99
CA GLN A 85 8.02 -6.67 6.36
C GLN A 85 7.78 -7.54 5.13
N GLN A 86 7.13 -7.02 4.09
CA GLN A 86 6.78 -7.85 2.93
C GLN A 86 7.95 -8.02 1.96
N ILE A 87 8.44 -6.92 1.36
CA ILE A 87 9.54 -6.96 0.40
C ILE A 87 10.83 -7.42 1.07
N GLY A 88 11.11 -6.93 2.29
CA GLY A 88 12.28 -7.35 3.05
C GLY A 88 12.28 -8.84 3.38
N HIS A 89 11.13 -9.44 3.71
CA HIS A 89 11.01 -10.88 3.91
C HIS A 89 11.22 -11.64 2.60
N LEU A 90 10.55 -11.23 1.52
CA LEU A 90 10.64 -11.85 0.19
C LEU A 90 12.10 -11.90 -0.32
N LEU A 91 12.88 -10.85 -0.05
CA LEU A 91 14.28 -10.73 -0.47
C LEU A 91 15.27 -11.22 0.60
N SER A 92 14.80 -11.74 1.72
CA SER A 92 15.67 -12.22 2.79
C SER A 92 16.42 -13.48 2.39
N THR A 93 17.64 -13.65 2.91
CA THR A 93 18.44 -14.86 2.68
C THR A 93 17.74 -16.13 3.17
N THR A 94 16.94 -16.02 4.23
CA THR A 94 16.14 -17.12 4.78
C THR A 94 15.06 -17.57 3.80
N TYR A 95 14.30 -16.63 3.24
CA TYR A 95 13.27 -16.93 2.26
C TYR A 95 13.89 -17.48 0.96
N MET A 96 14.94 -16.83 0.47
CA MET A 96 15.66 -17.28 -0.72
C MET A 96 16.26 -18.68 -0.60
N ALA A 97 16.68 -19.10 0.59
CA ALA A 97 17.20 -20.46 0.83
C ALA A 97 16.13 -21.55 0.69
N GLN A 98 14.86 -21.19 0.88
CA GLN A 98 13.70 -22.08 0.77
C GLN A 98 12.94 -21.89 -0.55
N ALA A 99 13.33 -20.88 -1.34
CA ALA A 99 12.68 -20.54 -2.59
C ALA A 99 12.79 -21.68 -3.62
N ARG A 100 11.71 -21.90 -4.36
CA ARG A 100 11.70 -22.82 -5.49
C ARG A 100 12.60 -22.29 -6.59
N VAL A 101 13.45 -23.17 -7.12
CA VAL A 101 14.35 -22.84 -8.25
C VAL A 101 13.58 -22.36 -9.48
N THR A 102 12.35 -22.83 -9.67
CA THR A 102 11.48 -22.41 -10.77
C THR A 102 10.88 -21.03 -10.58
N GLY A 103 10.83 -20.51 -9.35
CA GLY A 103 10.10 -19.29 -9.02
C GLY A 103 8.57 -19.42 -9.09
N CYS A 104 8.02 -20.61 -9.33
CA CYS A 104 6.58 -20.84 -9.45
C CYS A 104 5.97 -21.33 -8.13
N TYR A 105 5.01 -20.57 -7.61
CA TYR A 105 4.29 -20.87 -6.38
C TYR A 105 2.79 -20.94 -6.67
N THR A 106 2.10 -21.88 -6.03
CA THR A 106 0.64 -21.81 -5.94
C THR A 106 0.24 -20.77 -4.89
N VAL A 107 -1.03 -20.33 -4.90
CA VAL A 107 -1.54 -19.41 -3.86
C VAL A 107 -1.39 -20.04 -2.48
N ASP A 108 -1.63 -21.34 -2.34
CA ASP A 108 -1.45 -22.06 -1.07
C ASP A 108 0.01 -22.09 -0.61
N ASP A 109 0.96 -22.32 -1.53
CA ASP A 109 2.40 -22.25 -1.22
C ASP A 109 2.78 -20.85 -0.70
N PHE A 110 2.18 -19.82 -1.29
CA PHE A 110 2.43 -18.43 -0.94
C PHE A 110 1.80 -18.04 0.40
N GLN A 111 0.57 -18.51 0.67
CA GLN A 111 -0.12 -18.30 1.95
C GLN A 111 0.65 -18.90 3.12
N MET A 112 1.29 -20.06 2.93
CA MET A 112 2.16 -20.66 3.96
C MET A 112 3.41 -19.82 4.24
N SER A 113 3.89 -19.07 3.25
CA SER A 113 5.05 -18.20 3.35
C SER A 113 4.72 -16.86 4.03
N PHE A 114 3.53 -16.34 3.79
CA PHE A 114 3.04 -15.05 4.30
C PHE A 114 1.75 -15.25 5.11
N PRO A 115 1.82 -15.82 6.33
CA PRO A 115 0.63 -16.20 7.10
C PRO A 115 -0.12 -15.00 7.73
N GLU A 116 0.50 -13.83 7.79
CA GLU A 116 -0.03 -12.63 8.45
C GLU A 116 -1.02 -11.84 7.57
N CYS A 117 -1.11 -12.14 6.27
CA CYS A 117 -2.06 -11.51 5.37
C CYS A 117 -2.63 -12.51 4.36
N ASP A 118 -3.77 -12.17 3.78
CA ASP A 118 -4.34 -12.98 2.70
C ASP A 118 -3.41 -12.96 1.48
N ALA A 119 -3.11 -14.16 0.97
CA ALA A 119 -2.16 -14.31 -0.13
C ALA A 119 -2.62 -13.63 -1.41
N LEU A 120 -3.92 -13.65 -1.73
CA LEU A 120 -4.42 -13.01 -2.95
C LEU A 120 -4.30 -11.49 -2.85
N ASP A 121 -4.59 -10.92 -1.69
CA ASP A 121 -4.45 -9.49 -1.44
C ASP A 121 -2.98 -9.04 -1.55
N LEU A 122 -2.04 -9.79 -0.96
CA LEU A 122 -0.61 -9.49 -1.09
C LEU A 122 -0.10 -9.70 -2.52
N LEU A 123 -0.57 -10.73 -3.24
CA LEU A 123 -0.19 -10.96 -4.64
C LEU A 123 -0.60 -9.79 -5.55
N GLN A 124 -1.76 -9.17 -5.32
CA GLN A 124 -2.16 -7.96 -6.06
C GLN A 124 -1.16 -6.81 -5.87
N VAL A 125 -0.66 -6.63 -4.63
CA VAL A 125 0.36 -5.62 -4.32
C VAL A 125 1.68 -5.94 -5.03
N LEU A 126 2.11 -7.20 -5.00
CA LEU A 126 3.37 -7.64 -5.62
C LEU A 126 3.31 -7.60 -7.16
N GLU A 127 2.16 -7.90 -7.75
CA GLU A 127 1.91 -7.78 -9.18
C GLU A 127 1.96 -6.31 -9.62
N ALA A 128 1.33 -5.40 -8.86
CA ALA A 128 1.38 -3.96 -9.11
C ALA A 128 2.81 -3.37 -8.97
N LEU A 129 3.69 -4.07 -8.24
CA LEU A 129 5.12 -3.77 -8.14
C LEU A 129 5.98 -4.48 -9.21
N HIS A 130 5.37 -5.29 -10.07
CA HIS A 130 6.03 -6.13 -11.07
C HIS A 130 7.02 -7.14 -10.47
N LEU A 131 6.69 -7.69 -9.29
CA LEU A 131 7.46 -8.73 -8.61
C LEU A 131 6.92 -10.14 -8.88
N CYS A 132 5.67 -10.26 -9.36
CA CYS A 132 5.07 -11.51 -9.81
C CYS A 132 4.08 -11.27 -10.98
N THR A 133 3.54 -12.37 -11.53
CA THR A 133 2.62 -12.44 -12.67
C THR A 133 1.66 -13.61 -12.52
#